data_AF-A0AAV6N4C4-F1
#
_entry.id   AF-A0AAV6N4C4-F1
#
_cell.length_a   1.000
_cell.length_b   1.000
_cell.length_c   1.000
_cell.angle_alpha   90.00
_cell.angle_beta   90.00
_cell.angle_gamma   90.00
#
_symmetry.space_group_name_H-M   'P 1'
#
loop_
_entity.id
_entity.type
_entity.pdbx_description
1 polymer ?
#
loop_
_entity_poly.entity_id
_entity_poly.type
_entity_poly.pdbx_seq_one_letter_code
_entity_poly.pdbx_strand_id
1 'polypeptide(L)'
;MVAQGLEKRPLKELASEITSCQFNCVRLTWSVRMFTRYAYETIGDVLDGLDIADEKHNSEILKVTVTKAFQTVINGCGAEGVMKRPLGYTLQTKVALEAHPYSFSGDNERKFVKKPLNIICNEIMEKFEREAGFVVDMENPYPLFLSEFGYDQSGGNEAENRFMRFFLARIIGKDIDWGL
;
A
#
# COMPACT_ATOMS: atom_id res chain seq x y z
N MET A 1 -8.73 -7.02 -2.20
CA MET A 1 -7.59 -7.11 -3.13
C MET A 1 -6.57 -8.03 -2.52
N VAL A 2 -6.42 -9.17 -3.15
CA VAL A 2 -5.36 -10.14 -2.89
C VAL A 2 -4.07 -9.70 -3.60
N ALA A 3 -2.98 -10.44 -3.45
CA ALA A 3 -1.72 -10.11 -4.10
C ALA A 3 -1.91 -10.04 -5.63
N GLN A 4 -1.43 -8.96 -6.25
CA GLN A 4 -1.57 -8.74 -7.68
C GLN A 4 -1.00 -9.91 -8.50
N GLY A 5 -1.72 -10.32 -9.55
CA GLY A 5 -1.32 -11.37 -10.48
C GLY A 5 -1.97 -12.73 -10.20
N LEU A 6 -2.51 -12.94 -9.00
CA LEU A 6 -3.25 -14.14 -8.64
C LEU A 6 -4.54 -14.32 -9.48
N GLU A 7 -5.09 -13.23 -10.03
CA GLU A 7 -6.21 -13.27 -10.96
C GLU A 7 -5.85 -13.84 -12.33
N LYS A 8 -4.55 -13.91 -12.64
CA LYS A 8 -4.04 -14.32 -13.95
C LYS A 8 -3.49 -15.74 -13.96
N ARG A 9 -2.86 -16.18 -12.87
CA ARG A 9 -2.14 -17.47 -12.81
C ARG A 9 -2.15 -18.08 -11.40
N PRO A 10 -2.01 -19.41 -11.28
CA PRO A 10 -1.87 -20.06 -9.99
C PRO A 10 -0.67 -19.52 -9.20
N LEU A 11 -0.84 -19.34 -7.88
CA LEU A 11 0.21 -18.88 -6.96
C LEU A 11 1.50 -19.68 -7.11
N LYS A 12 1.38 -21.00 -7.26
CA LYS A 12 2.51 -21.90 -7.46
C LYS A 12 3.33 -21.52 -8.69
N GLU A 13 2.68 -21.34 -9.84
CA GLU A 13 3.36 -21.01 -11.10
C GLU A 13 4.08 -19.66 -11.02
N LEU A 14 3.42 -18.66 -10.43
CA LEU A 14 4.02 -17.35 -10.18
C LEU A 14 5.29 -17.47 -9.33
N ALA A 15 5.22 -18.20 -8.22
CA ALA A 15 6.34 -18.37 -7.30
C ALA A 15 7.46 -19.26 -7.89
N SER A 16 7.13 -20.30 -8.68
CA SER A 16 8.12 -21.10 -9.41
C SER A 16 8.83 -20.26 -10.49
N GLU A 17 8.14 -19.33 -11.16
CA GLU A 17 8.77 -18.43 -12.14
C GLU A 17 9.77 -17.48 -11.47
N ILE A 18 9.40 -16.89 -10.33
CA ILE A 18 10.31 -16.02 -9.56
C ILE A 18 11.62 -16.75 -9.24
N THR A 19 11.52 -18.00 -8.78
CA THR A 19 12.71 -18.80 -8.44
C THR A 19 13.48 -19.28 -9.66
N SER A 20 12.83 -19.56 -10.80
CA SER A 20 13.51 -19.91 -12.05
C SER A 20 14.37 -18.75 -12.58
N CYS A 21 13.94 -17.51 -12.33
CA CYS A 21 14.71 -16.29 -12.56
C CYS A 21 15.80 -16.02 -11.50
N GLN A 22 16.06 -16.95 -10.59
CA GLN A 22 17.05 -16.83 -9.49
C GLN A 22 16.74 -15.74 -8.46
N PHE A 23 15.55 -15.16 -8.46
CA PHE A 23 15.11 -14.26 -7.40
C PHE A 23 14.73 -15.04 -6.14
N ASN A 24 15.06 -14.47 -4.98
CA ASN A 24 14.77 -15.08 -3.67
C ASN A 24 13.91 -14.18 -2.76
N CYS A 25 13.53 -12.99 -3.23
CA CYS A 25 12.76 -12.00 -2.48
C CYS A 25 11.72 -11.37 -3.39
N VAL A 26 10.54 -11.10 -2.83
CA VAL A 26 9.46 -10.37 -3.51
C VAL A 26 8.89 -9.32 -2.56
N ARG A 27 8.50 -8.16 -3.11
CA ARG A 27 7.68 -7.18 -2.39
C ARG A 27 6.21 -7.53 -2.66
N LEU A 28 5.50 -7.96 -1.63
CA LEU A 28 4.06 -8.14 -1.68
C LEU A 28 3.39 -6.84 -1.24
N THR A 29 2.68 -6.19 -2.15
CA THR A 29 1.89 -5.00 -1.81
C THR A 29 0.46 -5.43 -1.48
N TRP A 30 -0.01 -5.06 -0.29
CA TRP A 30 -1.38 -5.26 0.13
C TRP A 30 -1.97 -3.97 0.66
N SER A 31 -3.25 -3.73 0.40
CA SER A 31 -3.91 -2.53 0.89
C SER A 31 -4.14 -2.62 2.40
N VAL A 32 -3.56 -1.69 3.17
CA VAL A 32 -3.85 -1.53 4.61
C VAL A 32 -5.35 -1.42 4.87
N ARG A 33 -6.10 -0.79 3.94
CA ARG A 33 -7.56 -0.66 4.00
C ARG A 33 -8.29 -2.00 4.06
N MET A 34 -7.72 -3.05 3.46
CA MET A 34 -8.29 -4.40 3.52
C MET A 34 -8.20 -4.97 4.94
N PHE A 35 -7.07 -4.76 5.62
CA PHE A 35 -6.88 -5.23 6.99
C PHE A 35 -7.61 -4.38 8.03
N THR A 36 -7.82 -3.09 7.78
CA THR A 36 -8.53 -2.24 8.75
C THR A 36 -10.05 -2.33 8.66
N ARG A 37 -10.60 -2.74 7.51
CA ARG A 37 -12.06 -2.80 7.31
C ARG A 37 -12.63 -4.21 7.16
N TYR A 38 -11.86 -5.12 6.57
CA TYR A 38 -12.36 -6.41 6.10
C TYR A 38 -11.55 -7.60 6.62
N ALA A 39 -10.70 -7.43 7.65
CA ALA A 39 -9.74 -8.44 8.11
C ALA A 39 -10.32 -9.84 8.35
N TYR A 40 -11.59 -9.89 8.78
CA TYR A 40 -12.31 -11.10 9.18
C TYR A 40 -13.35 -11.56 8.16
N GLU A 41 -13.55 -10.79 7.08
CA GLU A 41 -14.43 -11.17 5.98
C GLU A 41 -13.67 -12.05 4.98
N THR A 42 -14.38 -12.94 4.28
CA THR A 42 -13.77 -13.77 3.24
C THR A 42 -13.42 -12.92 2.02
N ILE A 43 -12.41 -13.32 1.26
CA ILE A 43 -12.07 -12.60 0.03
C ILE A 43 -13.26 -12.58 -0.94
N GLY A 44 -14.00 -13.68 -1.08
CA GLY A 44 -15.20 -13.73 -1.92
C GLY A 44 -16.24 -12.68 -1.51
N ASP A 45 -16.62 -12.65 -0.23
CA ASP A 45 -17.61 -11.68 0.27
C ASP A 45 -17.17 -10.22 0.02
N VAL A 46 -15.87 -9.94 0.19
CA VAL A 46 -15.31 -8.61 -0.03
C VAL A 46 -15.31 -8.23 -1.52
N LEU A 47 -15.01 -9.17 -2.42
CA LEU A 47 -15.02 -8.92 -3.86
C LEU A 47 -16.44 -8.73 -4.39
N ASP A 48 -17.39 -9.57 -3.94
CA ASP A 48 -18.81 -9.46 -4.26
C ASP A 48 -19.37 -8.11 -3.81
N GLY A 49 -19.07 -7.69 -2.58
CA GLY A 49 -19.50 -6.40 -2.04
C GLY A 49 -18.91 -5.18 -2.77
N LEU A 50 -17.81 -5.38 -3.51
CA LEU A 50 -17.14 -4.33 -4.31
C LEU A 50 -17.43 -4.43 -5.81
N ASP A 51 -18.25 -5.41 -6.25
CA ASP A 51 -18.54 -5.69 -7.66
C ASP A 51 -17.27 -5.95 -8.51
N ILE A 52 -16.33 -6.72 -7.94
CA ILE A 52 -15.05 -7.08 -8.57
C ILE A 52 -15.08 -8.56 -8.97
N ALA A 53 -14.64 -8.87 -10.20
CA ALA A 53 -14.63 -10.22 -10.72
C ALA A 53 -13.67 -11.17 -9.96
N ASP A 54 -14.08 -12.44 -9.88
CA ASP A 54 -13.42 -13.49 -9.12
C ASP A 54 -12.11 -14.03 -9.70
N GLU A 55 -11.32 -14.58 -8.78
CA GLU A 55 -10.02 -15.19 -9.02
C GLU A 55 -10.13 -16.66 -9.46
N LYS A 56 -10.35 -16.90 -10.76
CA LYS A 56 -10.60 -18.26 -11.29
C LYS A 56 -9.44 -19.24 -11.09
N HIS A 57 -8.20 -18.74 -11.05
CA HIS A 57 -7.00 -19.58 -10.96
C HIS A 57 -6.61 -19.97 -9.54
N ASN A 58 -7.15 -19.29 -8.52
CA ASN A 58 -6.84 -19.50 -7.10
C ASN A 58 -8.14 -19.48 -6.27
N SER A 59 -9.17 -20.20 -6.72
CA SER A 59 -10.53 -20.16 -6.15
C SER A 59 -10.61 -20.51 -4.66
N GLU A 60 -9.62 -21.23 -4.12
CA GLU A 60 -9.49 -21.52 -2.69
C GLU A 60 -9.21 -20.27 -1.85
N ILE A 61 -8.57 -19.24 -2.42
CA ILE A 61 -8.30 -17.98 -1.75
C ILE A 61 -9.60 -17.21 -1.47
N LEU A 62 -10.61 -17.36 -2.33
CA LEU A 62 -11.92 -16.71 -2.16
C LEU A 62 -12.62 -17.16 -0.86
N LYS A 63 -12.33 -18.37 -0.39
CA LYS A 63 -13.00 -19.01 0.75
C LYS A 63 -12.37 -18.69 2.11
N VAL A 64 -11.27 -17.95 2.13
CA VAL A 64 -10.54 -17.63 3.36
C VAL A 64 -10.61 -16.15 3.67
N THR A 65 -10.41 -15.78 4.94
CA THR A 65 -10.41 -14.38 5.37
C THR A 65 -9.29 -13.57 4.74
N VAL A 66 -9.40 -12.23 4.68
CA VAL A 66 -8.33 -11.34 4.20
C VAL A 66 -6.97 -11.64 4.85
N THR A 67 -6.98 -11.80 6.18
CA THR A 67 -5.77 -12.14 6.95
C THR A 67 -5.20 -13.50 6.59
N LYS A 68 -6.07 -14.49 6.35
CA LYS A 68 -5.65 -15.83 5.97
C LYS A 68 -5.17 -15.90 4.52
N ALA A 69 -5.79 -15.15 3.61
CA ALA A 69 -5.36 -15.03 2.22
C ALA A 69 -3.92 -14.49 2.13
N PHE A 70 -3.61 -13.46 2.90
CA PHE A 70 -2.23 -12.95 3.02
C PHE A 70 -1.24 -14.04 3.46
N GLN A 71 -1.59 -14.80 4.49
CA GLN A 71 -0.76 -15.92 4.95
C GLN A 71 -0.61 -17.02 3.89
N THR A 72 -1.68 -17.32 3.15
CA THR A 72 -1.66 -18.30 2.06
C THR A 72 -0.66 -17.91 0.98
N VAL A 73 -0.64 -16.63 0.58
CA VAL A 73 0.33 -16.13 -0.41
C VAL A 73 1.77 -16.25 0.11
N ILE A 74 2.03 -15.79 1.33
CA ILE A 74 3.37 -15.89 1.93
C ILE A 74 3.84 -17.34 2.01
N ASN A 75 2.95 -18.24 2.45
CA ASN A 75 3.27 -19.66 2.58
C ASN A 75 3.52 -20.31 1.21
N GLY A 76 2.74 -19.97 0.18
CA GLY A 76 2.94 -20.48 -1.18
C GLY A 76 4.27 -20.01 -1.77
N CYS A 77 4.61 -18.72 -1.63
CA CYS A 77 5.93 -18.21 -1.98
C CYS A 77 7.04 -18.97 -1.23
N GLY A 78 6.87 -19.17 0.08
CA GLY A 78 7.78 -19.94 0.92
C GLY A 78 7.96 -21.38 0.45
N ALA A 79 6.87 -22.07 0.08
CA ALA A 79 6.90 -23.45 -0.40
C ALA A 79 7.80 -23.60 -1.63
N GLU A 80 7.69 -22.67 -2.59
CA GLU A 80 8.48 -22.64 -3.82
C GLU A 80 9.91 -22.12 -3.63
N GLY A 81 10.28 -21.67 -2.43
CA GLY A 81 11.65 -21.25 -2.12
C GLY A 81 11.91 -19.74 -2.21
N VAL A 82 10.87 -18.96 -2.48
CA VAL A 82 10.90 -17.50 -2.36
C VAL A 82 10.85 -17.13 -0.86
N MET A 83 11.60 -16.10 -0.45
CA MET A 83 11.72 -15.66 0.95
C MET A 83 12.28 -16.70 1.94
N LYS A 84 12.90 -17.80 1.46
CA LYS A 84 13.48 -18.84 2.32
C LYS A 84 14.88 -18.52 2.87
N ARG A 85 15.61 -17.57 2.27
CA ARG A 85 16.97 -17.23 2.73
C ARG A 85 16.91 -16.18 3.84
N PRO A 86 17.24 -16.54 5.10
CA PRO A 86 17.38 -15.54 6.15
C PRO A 86 18.60 -14.66 5.87
N LEU A 87 18.54 -13.39 6.27
CA LEU A 87 19.65 -12.43 6.11
C LEU A 87 20.83 -12.69 7.08
N GLY A 88 20.82 -13.81 7.82
CA GLY A 88 21.79 -14.11 8.87
C GLY A 88 21.51 -13.42 10.21
N TYR A 89 20.43 -12.66 10.32
CA TYR A 89 19.94 -12.02 11.54
C TYR A 89 18.40 -11.99 11.57
N THR A 90 17.84 -12.00 12.77
CA THR A 90 16.40 -11.91 13.01
C THR A 90 15.99 -10.46 13.14
N LEU A 91 15.36 -9.91 12.10
CA LEU A 91 14.61 -8.65 12.23
C LEU A 91 13.31 -8.96 13.00
N GLN A 92 13.10 -8.29 14.14
CA GLN A 92 11.90 -8.50 14.97
C GLN A 92 10.61 -8.14 14.24
N THR A 93 10.65 -7.21 13.28
CA THR A 93 9.53 -6.85 12.41
C THR A 93 10.07 -6.50 11.03
N LYS A 94 9.51 -7.11 9.98
CA LYS A 94 9.91 -6.89 8.57
C LYS A 94 8.83 -6.15 7.76
N VAL A 95 7.83 -5.60 8.45
CA VAL A 95 6.72 -4.90 7.82
C VAL A 95 7.07 -3.42 7.74
N ALA A 96 7.10 -2.89 6.53
CA ALA A 96 7.04 -1.46 6.26
C ALA A 96 5.67 -1.16 5.64
N LEU A 97 5.05 -0.07 6.05
CA LEU A 97 3.80 0.39 5.47
C LEU A 97 4.11 1.41 4.37
N GLU A 98 3.26 1.45 3.35
CA GLU A 98 3.46 2.26 2.16
C GLU A 98 2.21 3.09 1.89
N ALA A 99 2.38 4.35 1.49
CA ALA A 99 1.27 5.23 1.13
C ALA A 99 1.60 6.07 -0.11
N HIS A 100 0.57 6.33 -0.93
CA HIS A 100 0.73 6.97 -2.24
C HIS A 100 -0.08 8.29 -2.39
N PRO A 101 0.31 9.37 -1.70
CA PRO A 101 -0.43 10.64 -1.75
C PRO A 101 -0.11 11.45 -3.03
N TYR A 102 -1.12 11.76 -3.84
CA TYR A 102 -0.97 12.64 -5.01
C TYR A 102 -1.76 13.95 -4.85
N SER A 103 -1.29 15.02 -5.49
CA SER A 103 -2.01 16.30 -5.59
C SER A 103 -3.44 16.11 -6.11
N PHE A 104 -3.58 15.23 -7.10
CA PHE A 104 -4.84 14.87 -7.76
C PHE A 104 -5.61 13.74 -7.06
N SER A 105 -5.19 13.28 -5.88
CA SER A 105 -5.98 12.31 -5.11
C SER A 105 -7.29 12.92 -4.60
N GLY A 106 -8.41 12.23 -4.87
CA GLY A 106 -9.75 12.66 -4.47
C GLY A 106 -10.29 13.78 -5.35
N ASP A 107 -10.63 14.92 -4.75
CA ASP A 107 -11.20 16.05 -5.46
C ASP A 107 -10.21 16.70 -6.44
N ASN A 108 -10.74 17.44 -7.41
CA ASN A 108 -9.95 18.18 -8.38
C ASN A 108 -8.90 19.10 -7.71
N GLU A 109 -7.67 19.11 -8.25
CA GLU A 109 -6.53 19.89 -7.74
C GLU A 109 -6.82 21.39 -7.56
N ARG A 110 -7.79 21.95 -8.31
CA ARG A 110 -8.23 23.34 -8.15
C ARG A 110 -8.66 23.67 -6.70
N LYS A 111 -8.95 22.67 -5.86
CA LYS A 111 -9.14 22.83 -4.42
C LYS A 111 -8.00 23.61 -3.74
N PHE A 112 -6.75 23.47 -4.21
CA PHE A 112 -5.57 24.13 -3.64
C PHE A 112 -5.48 25.63 -3.96
N VAL A 113 -6.20 26.11 -4.98
CA VAL A 113 -6.28 27.54 -5.33
C VAL A 113 -7.62 28.18 -4.94
N LYS A 114 -8.68 27.40 -4.76
CA LYS A 114 -10.01 27.90 -4.39
C LYS A 114 -10.18 28.21 -2.90
N LYS A 115 -9.46 27.51 -2.02
CA LYS A 115 -9.50 27.71 -0.57
C LYS A 115 -8.24 28.42 -0.07
N PRO A 116 -8.29 29.12 1.09
CA PRO A 116 -7.09 29.55 1.79
C PRO A 116 -6.16 28.36 2.05
N LEU A 117 -4.85 28.55 1.82
CA LEU A 117 -3.87 27.47 1.82
C LEU A 117 -3.81 26.72 3.17
N ASN A 118 -3.92 27.44 4.28
CA ASN A 118 -3.92 26.87 5.62
C ASN A 118 -5.11 25.92 5.86
N ILE A 119 -6.30 26.24 5.30
CA ILE A 119 -7.50 25.43 5.47
C ILE A 119 -7.37 24.13 4.66
N ILE A 120 -7.02 24.22 3.38
CA ILE A 120 -6.89 23.03 2.53
C ILE A 120 -5.70 22.15 2.95
N CYS A 121 -4.60 22.76 3.40
CA CYS A 121 -3.48 22.02 4.00
C CYS A 121 -3.95 21.18 5.19
N ASN A 122 -4.67 21.79 6.14
CA ASN A 122 -5.18 21.08 7.31
C ASN A 122 -6.13 19.94 6.92
N GLU A 123 -7.10 20.21 6.04
CA GLU A 123 -8.06 19.20 5.56
C GLU A 123 -7.35 17.98 4.92
N ILE A 124 -6.36 18.23 4.06
CA ILE A 124 -5.63 17.18 3.34
C ILE A 124 -4.72 16.41 4.30
N MET A 125 -3.98 17.12 5.17
CA MET A 125 -3.08 16.46 6.09
C MET A 125 -3.83 15.68 7.17
N GLU A 126 -4.93 16.18 7.71
CA GLU A 126 -5.76 15.42 8.64
C GLU A 126 -6.28 14.11 8.00
N LYS A 127 -6.63 14.15 6.71
CA LYS A 127 -7.00 12.92 5.99
C LYS A 127 -5.82 11.97 5.89
N PHE A 128 -4.65 12.44 5.46
CA PHE A 128 -3.45 11.63 5.40
C PHE A 128 -3.12 11.00 6.76
N GLU A 129 -3.22 11.76 7.85
CA GLU A 129 -3.01 11.24 9.20
C GLU A 129 -3.97 10.12 9.54
N ARG A 130 -5.26 10.31 9.30
CA ARG A 130 -6.27 9.28 9.59
C ARG A 130 -6.09 8.01 8.75
N GLU A 131 -5.56 8.12 7.54
CA GLU A 131 -5.51 7.00 6.59
C GLU A 131 -4.14 6.27 6.56
N ALA A 132 -3.05 6.99 6.81
CA ALA A 132 -1.69 6.45 6.73
C ALA A 132 -0.75 7.03 7.80
N GLY A 133 -0.74 8.35 8.00
CA GLY A 133 0.24 9.03 8.84
C GLY A 133 0.17 8.69 10.34
N PHE A 134 -0.95 8.16 10.84
CA PHE A 134 -1.08 7.76 12.25
C PHE A 134 -0.09 6.66 12.65
N VAL A 135 0.38 5.84 11.69
CA VAL A 135 1.19 4.65 12.00
C VAL A 135 2.57 4.99 12.56
N VAL A 136 3.07 6.21 12.33
CA VAL A 136 4.34 6.68 12.89
C VAL A 136 4.18 7.34 14.27
N ASP A 137 2.94 7.65 14.68
CA ASP A 137 2.63 8.29 15.97
C ASP A 137 2.12 7.30 17.03
N MET A 138 1.99 6.01 16.69
CA MET A 138 1.49 5.00 17.61
C MET A 138 2.49 4.72 18.75
N GLU A 139 2.01 4.15 19.86
CA GLU A 139 2.88 3.69 20.96
C GLU A 139 3.96 2.70 20.46
N ASN A 140 3.59 1.83 19.52
CA ASN A 140 4.50 0.95 18.78
C ASN A 140 4.44 1.34 17.29
N PRO A 141 5.26 2.31 16.86
CA PRO A 141 5.17 2.85 15.51
C PRO A 141 5.66 1.85 14.45
N TYR A 142 5.09 1.94 13.25
CA TYR A 142 5.59 1.22 12.07
C TYR A 142 6.30 2.21 11.14
N PRO A 143 7.39 1.79 10.47
CA PRO A 143 7.98 2.55 9.38
C PRO A 143 6.93 2.81 8.29
N LEU A 144 6.79 4.07 7.88
CA LEU A 144 5.96 4.50 6.75
C LEU A 144 6.87 5.02 5.65
N PHE A 145 6.77 4.42 4.46
CA PHE A 145 7.50 4.84 3.27
C PHE A 145 6.55 5.40 2.22
N LEU A 146 6.83 6.60 1.75
CA LEU A 146 6.10 7.24 0.65
C LEU A 146 6.83 6.91 -0.65
N SER A 147 6.47 5.77 -1.23
CA SER A 147 7.10 5.28 -2.47
C SER A 147 6.57 5.93 -3.73
N GLU A 148 5.42 6.59 -3.66
CA GLU A 148 4.78 7.26 -4.79
C GLU A 148 4.08 8.52 -4.30
N PHE A 149 4.44 9.66 -4.88
CA PHE A 149 3.72 10.91 -4.76
C PHE A 149 4.12 11.76 -5.96
N GLY A 150 3.27 12.70 -6.35
CA GLY A 150 3.50 13.38 -7.61
C GLY A 150 2.71 14.67 -7.76
N TYR A 151 3.24 15.49 -8.66
CA TYR A 151 2.78 16.83 -9.01
C TYR A 151 3.46 17.24 -10.33
N ASP A 152 2.95 18.26 -11.03
CA ASP A 152 3.58 18.88 -12.19
C ASP A 152 4.87 19.62 -11.79
N GLN A 153 6.01 19.02 -12.14
CA GLN A 153 7.34 19.55 -11.86
C GLN A 153 7.79 20.67 -12.79
N SER A 154 7.00 21.05 -13.80
CA SER A 154 7.31 22.19 -14.68
C SER A 154 7.27 23.53 -13.93
N GLY A 155 6.62 23.56 -12.77
CA GLY A 155 6.34 24.78 -12.01
C GLY A 155 5.17 25.60 -12.57
N GLY A 156 4.56 25.20 -13.69
CA GLY A 156 3.44 25.90 -14.31
C GLY A 156 2.10 25.69 -13.60
N ASN A 157 1.94 24.61 -12.83
CA ASN A 157 0.71 24.32 -12.12
C ASN A 157 0.71 24.89 -10.69
N GLU A 158 0.07 26.05 -10.51
CA GLU A 158 -0.02 26.71 -9.19
C GLU A 158 -0.67 25.82 -8.12
N ALA A 159 -1.71 25.06 -8.48
CA ALA A 159 -2.44 24.23 -7.53
C ALA A 159 -1.57 23.11 -6.96
N GLU A 160 -0.86 22.43 -7.84
CA GLU A 160 0.03 21.33 -7.48
C GLU A 160 1.32 21.81 -6.79
N ASN A 161 1.85 22.97 -7.18
CA ASN A 161 2.93 23.64 -6.46
C ASN A 161 2.54 23.96 -5.01
N ARG A 162 1.30 24.40 -4.78
CA ARG A 162 0.78 24.68 -3.42
C ARG A 162 0.67 23.40 -2.60
N PHE A 163 0.23 22.29 -3.21
CA PHE A 163 0.21 20.98 -2.56
C PHE A 163 1.59 20.57 -2.05
N MET A 164 2.60 20.61 -2.92
CA MET A 164 3.94 20.14 -2.56
C MET A 164 4.59 20.91 -1.41
N ARG A 165 4.34 22.22 -1.30
CA ARG A 165 4.91 23.05 -0.23
C ARG A 165 4.52 22.57 1.16
N PHE A 166 3.23 22.33 1.39
CA PHE A 166 2.78 21.90 2.70
C PHE A 166 3.01 20.40 2.91
N PHE A 167 2.88 19.60 1.84
CA PHE A 167 3.06 18.16 1.91
C PHE A 167 4.50 17.81 2.33
N LEU A 168 5.51 18.40 1.68
CA LEU A 168 6.91 18.20 2.05
C LEU A 168 7.20 18.66 3.48
N ALA A 169 6.70 19.84 3.86
CA ALA A 169 6.86 20.34 5.23
C ALA A 169 6.28 19.37 6.27
N ARG A 170 5.13 18.74 5.96
CA ARG A 170 4.48 17.80 6.85
C ARG A 170 5.25 16.48 6.98
N ILE A 171 5.69 15.89 5.87
CA ILE A 171 6.39 14.58 5.92
C ILE A 171 7.79 14.72 6.53
N ILE A 172 8.51 15.83 6.25
CA ILE A 172 9.79 16.16 6.89
C ILE A 172 9.58 16.36 8.40
N GLY A 173 8.53 17.09 8.80
CA GLY A 173 8.23 17.34 10.20
C GLY A 173 7.85 16.08 10.99
N LYS A 174 7.58 14.94 10.33
CA LYS A 174 7.28 13.65 10.95
C LYS A 174 8.38 12.60 10.79
N ASP A 175 9.48 12.94 10.12
CA ASP A 175 10.55 11.98 9.80
C ASP A 175 10.03 10.73 9.05
N ILE A 176 9.10 10.94 8.11
CA ILE A 176 8.58 9.89 7.24
C ILE A 176 9.61 9.68 6.12
N ASP A 177 9.94 8.45 5.74
CA ASP A 177 10.82 8.18 4.60
C ASP A 177 10.06 8.34 3.26
N TRP A 178 10.71 8.87 2.22
CA TRP A 178 10.11 9.00 0.88
C TRP A 178 11.12 8.75 -0.25
N GLY A 179 10.63 8.32 -1.41
CA GLY A 179 11.40 8.18 -2.65
C GLY A 179 10.61 8.75 -3.84
N LEU A 180 11.30 9.50 -4.69
CA LEU A 180 10.74 10.19 -5.87
C LEU A 180 11.26 9.54 -7.15
#